data_AF-A0A960T3L7-F1
#
_entry.id   AF-A0A960T3L7-F1
#
_cell.length_a   1.000
_cell.length_b   1.000
_cell.length_c   1.000
_cell.angle_alpha   90.00
_cell.angle_beta   90.00
_cell.angle_gamma   90.00
#
_symmetry.space_group_name_H-M   'P 1'
#
loop_
_entity.id
_entity.type
_entity.pdbx_description
1 polymer ?
#
loop_
_entity_poly.entity_id
_entity_poly.type
_entity_poly.pdbx_seq_one_letter_code
_entity_poly.pdbx_strand_id
1 'polypeptide(L)'
;GTVLTSPAADRAVAILNSGGFPTARVTELLGSQESVESTAPLRADEPTATAYGIITAHLATLLDVPQHRKPLSDIGAALGSLVYWRDAWDDRAEDRAQGRFNPFEQVDSTAIHRRITAAWDGFTSSLSQLPLLRNAGLVANLQTTTAQRQRPFLHLQATKEKKKRRRKEGAPWWHHCDCCPCHGSSHGSCCCDAACDWGPGDHGCCDCCPCDGIDCCPCN
;
A
#
# COMPACT_ATOMS: atom_id res chain seq x y z
N GLY A 1 33.85 3.46 -13.88
CA GLY A 1 34.03 2.46 -14.95
C GLY A 1 33.21 2.89 -16.13
N THR A 2 33.82 3.02 -17.30
CA THR A 2 33.14 3.44 -18.54
C THR A 2 32.15 2.35 -18.94
N VAL A 3 30.85 2.64 -18.84
CA VAL A 3 29.82 1.76 -19.40
C VAL A 3 30.05 1.74 -20.90
N LEU A 4 30.48 0.58 -21.42
CA LEU A 4 30.57 0.34 -22.85
C LEU A 4 29.12 0.25 -23.37
N THR A 5 28.55 1.39 -23.75
CA THR A 5 27.25 1.44 -24.41
C THR A 5 27.37 0.78 -25.79
N SER A 6 26.39 -0.05 -26.15
CA SER A 6 26.37 -0.68 -27.47
C SER A 6 26.19 0.39 -28.56
N PRO A 7 26.60 0.13 -29.82
CA PRO A 7 26.34 1.05 -30.92
C PRO A 7 24.85 1.44 -31.08
N ALA A 8 23.94 0.57 -30.65
CA ALA A 8 22.51 0.85 -30.61
C ALA A 8 22.14 1.84 -29.49
N ALA A 9 22.73 1.70 -28.31
CA ALA A 9 22.54 2.64 -27.21
C ALA A 9 23.07 4.03 -27.58
N ASP A 10 24.27 4.13 -28.16
CA ASP A 10 24.85 5.40 -28.60
C ASP A 10 23.96 6.11 -29.63
N ARG A 11 23.40 5.36 -30.59
CA ARG A 11 22.43 5.89 -31.55
C ARG A 11 21.17 6.39 -30.86
N ALA A 12 20.62 5.65 -29.91
CA ALA A 12 19.43 6.08 -29.15
C ALA A 12 19.70 7.36 -28.36
N VAL A 13 20.85 7.46 -27.69
CA VAL A 13 21.28 8.67 -26.97
C VAL A 13 21.42 9.85 -27.92
N ALA A 14 22.06 9.67 -29.08
CA ALA A 14 22.21 10.72 -30.08
C ALA A 14 20.86 11.22 -30.61
N ILE A 15 19.92 10.30 -30.89
CA ILE A 15 18.56 10.65 -31.34
C ILE A 15 17.83 11.45 -30.26
N LEU A 16 17.82 10.99 -29.02
CA LEU A 16 17.15 11.68 -27.91
C LEU A 16 17.74 13.09 -27.69
N ASN A 17 19.07 13.19 -27.64
CA ASN A 17 19.74 14.47 -27.44
C ASN A 17 19.51 15.45 -28.60
N SER A 18 19.37 14.96 -29.84
CA SER A 18 19.02 15.81 -30.99
C SER A 18 17.65 16.48 -30.85
N GLY A 19 16.72 15.84 -30.12
CA GLY A 19 15.43 16.41 -29.73
C GLY A 19 15.48 17.30 -28.49
N GLY A 20 16.66 17.52 -27.90
CA GLY A 20 16.84 18.30 -26.67
C GLY A 20 16.52 17.53 -25.39
N PHE A 21 16.38 16.20 -25.45
CA PHE A 21 16.18 15.38 -24.25
C PHE A 21 17.48 15.29 -23.43
N PRO A 22 17.45 15.54 -22.10
CA PRO A 22 18.66 15.59 -21.28
C PRO A 22 19.08 14.19 -20.80
N THR A 23 19.51 13.32 -21.73
CA THR A 23 19.81 11.90 -21.43
C THR A 23 20.80 11.73 -20.29
N ALA A 24 21.92 12.47 -20.31
CA ALA A 24 22.95 12.38 -19.28
C ALA A 24 22.41 12.63 -17.87
N ARG A 25 21.49 13.61 -17.72
CA ARG A 25 20.89 13.94 -16.43
C ARG A 25 19.95 12.83 -15.93
N VAL A 26 19.16 12.27 -16.84
CA VAL A 26 18.24 11.17 -16.49
C VAL A 26 19.03 9.92 -16.09
N THR A 27 20.07 9.57 -16.84
CA THR A 27 20.93 8.42 -16.52
C THR A 27 21.70 8.62 -15.21
N GLU A 28 22.19 9.83 -14.94
CA GLU A 28 22.84 10.16 -13.66
C GLU A 28 21.89 9.97 -12.47
N LEU A 29 20.65 10.47 -12.58
CA LEU A 29 19.64 10.30 -11.54
C LEU A 29 19.37 8.81 -11.28
N LEU A 30 19.07 8.04 -12.32
CA LEU A 30 18.81 6.60 -12.17
C LEU A 30 20.03 5.83 -11.64
N GLY A 31 21.24 6.24 -12.01
CA GLY A 31 22.49 5.67 -11.49
C GLY A 31 22.77 6.01 -10.02
N SER A 32 22.09 7.01 -9.44
CA SER A 32 22.25 7.40 -8.03
C SER A 32 21.37 6.62 -7.05
N GLN A 33 20.49 5.74 -7.57
CA GLN A 33 19.46 5.03 -6.81
C GLN A 33 20.01 4.29 -5.58
N GLU A 34 21.01 3.44 -5.76
CA GLU A 34 21.64 2.66 -4.68
C GLU A 34 22.24 3.54 -3.56
N SER A 35 22.80 4.70 -3.94
CA SER A 35 23.34 5.66 -2.97
C SER A 35 22.25 6.34 -2.15
N VAL A 36 21.07 6.60 -2.74
CA VAL A 36 19.95 7.22 -2.02
C VAL A 36 19.26 6.19 -1.13
N GLU A 37 19.10 4.95 -1.59
CA GLU A 37 18.54 3.85 -0.80
C GLU A 37 19.32 3.61 0.49
N SER A 38 20.65 3.67 0.42
CA SER A 38 21.52 3.47 1.59
C SER A 38 21.55 4.66 2.56
N THR A 39 21.32 5.90 2.09
CA THR A 39 21.51 7.11 2.91
C THR A 39 20.21 7.78 3.35
N ALA A 40 19.14 7.62 2.57
CA ALA A 40 17.83 8.22 2.83
C ALA A 40 16.67 7.30 2.40
N PRO A 41 16.44 6.16 3.09
CA PRO A 41 15.42 5.16 2.70
C PRO A 41 14.00 5.71 2.50
N LEU A 42 13.57 6.74 3.25
CA LEU A 42 12.25 7.38 3.08
C LEU A 42 12.13 8.21 1.78
N ARG A 43 13.27 8.58 1.20
CA ARG A 43 13.40 9.36 -0.04
C ARG A 43 13.91 8.51 -1.19
N ALA A 44 13.92 7.18 -1.03
CA ALA A 44 14.48 6.27 -2.02
C ALA A 44 13.76 6.35 -3.39
N ASP A 45 12.53 6.82 -3.44
CA ASP A 45 11.79 7.05 -4.68
C ASP A 45 12.22 8.30 -5.45
N GLU A 46 12.98 9.23 -4.86
CA GLU A 46 13.28 10.53 -5.46
C GLU A 46 14.07 10.49 -6.76
N PRO A 47 15.09 9.63 -6.95
CA PRO A 47 15.82 9.59 -8.21
C PRO A 47 14.89 9.14 -9.35
N THR A 48 14.10 8.09 -9.12
CA THR A 48 13.10 7.58 -10.06
C THR A 48 12.01 8.63 -10.34
N ALA A 49 11.46 9.26 -9.29
CA ALA A 49 10.49 10.36 -9.44
C ALA A 49 11.06 11.51 -10.27
N THR A 50 12.27 11.98 -9.96
CA THR A 50 12.88 13.11 -10.69
C THR A 50 13.15 12.74 -12.15
N ALA A 51 13.64 11.53 -12.41
CA ALA A 51 13.88 11.03 -13.77
C ALA A 51 12.58 11.00 -14.58
N TYR A 52 11.50 10.42 -14.05
CA TYR A 52 10.20 10.39 -14.71
C TYR A 52 9.62 11.80 -14.92
N GLY A 53 9.79 12.70 -13.95
CA GLY A 53 9.39 14.09 -14.09
C GLY A 53 10.07 14.78 -15.28
N ILE A 54 11.38 14.60 -15.43
CA ILE A 54 12.13 15.11 -16.59
C ILE A 54 11.62 14.48 -17.89
N ILE A 55 11.41 13.17 -17.90
CA ILE A 55 10.92 12.43 -19.08
C ILE A 55 9.57 12.97 -19.54
N THR A 56 8.60 13.06 -18.62
CA THR A 56 7.26 13.52 -18.95
C THR A 56 7.23 15.00 -19.28
N ALA A 57 8.03 15.84 -18.60
CA ALA A 57 8.15 17.27 -18.93
C ALA A 57 8.69 17.50 -20.35
N HIS A 58 9.49 16.58 -20.89
CA HIS A 58 10.00 16.68 -22.26
C HIS A 58 8.89 16.58 -23.32
N LEU A 59 7.74 15.97 -23.00
CA LEU A 59 6.58 15.98 -23.89
C LEU A 59 6.11 17.40 -24.20
N ALA A 60 6.25 18.35 -23.26
CA ALA A 60 5.92 19.75 -23.52
C ALA A 60 6.81 20.38 -24.58
N THR A 61 8.08 19.95 -24.68
CA THR A 61 9.00 20.37 -25.72
C THR A 61 8.65 19.73 -27.06
N LEU A 62 8.36 18.43 -27.08
CA LEU A 62 8.01 17.70 -28.31
C LEU A 62 6.69 18.15 -28.93
N LEU A 63 5.73 18.57 -28.10
CA LEU A 63 4.39 18.97 -28.52
C LEU A 63 4.21 20.49 -28.63
N ASP A 64 5.28 21.27 -28.42
CA ASP A 64 5.28 22.74 -28.42
C ASP A 64 4.20 23.36 -27.50
N VAL A 65 4.11 22.85 -26.27
CA VAL A 65 3.17 23.31 -25.24
C VAL A 65 3.88 23.67 -23.93
N PRO A 66 4.77 24.68 -23.93
CA PRO A 66 5.62 25.01 -22.79
C PRO A 66 4.83 25.31 -21.50
N GLN A 67 3.61 25.83 -21.62
CA GLN A 67 2.71 26.10 -20.48
C GLN A 67 2.32 24.84 -19.69
N HIS A 68 2.41 23.64 -20.30
CA HIS A 68 2.07 22.38 -19.65
C HIS A 68 3.29 21.63 -19.11
N ARG A 69 4.49 22.20 -19.23
CA ARG A 69 5.73 21.55 -18.77
C ARG A 69 5.70 21.20 -17.29
N LYS A 70 5.24 22.10 -16.42
CA LYS A 70 5.19 21.87 -14.96
C LYS A 70 4.17 20.78 -14.59
N PRO A 71 2.89 20.85 -15.03
CA PRO A 71 1.94 19.76 -14.79
C PRO A 71 2.44 18.40 -15.30
N LEU A 72 3.06 18.36 -16.49
CA LEU A 72 3.64 17.13 -17.03
C LEU A 72 4.82 16.62 -16.18
N SER A 73 5.68 17.52 -15.69
CA SER A 73 6.76 17.16 -14.76
C SER A 73 6.21 16.57 -13.47
N ASP A 74 5.14 17.15 -12.93
CA ASP A 74 4.55 16.71 -11.66
C ASP A 74 3.85 15.36 -11.80
N ILE A 75 3.15 15.14 -12.91
CA ILE A 75 2.57 13.84 -13.28
C ILE A 75 3.68 12.78 -13.36
N GLY A 76 4.76 13.08 -14.08
CA GLY A 76 5.90 12.18 -14.22
C GLY A 76 6.52 11.85 -12.87
N ALA A 77 6.77 12.86 -12.04
CA ALA A 77 7.38 12.65 -10.72
C ALA A 77 6.50 11.82 -9.78
N ALA A 78 5.20 12.11 -9.76
CA ALA A 78 4.24 11.33 -8.99
C ALA A 78 4.16 9.87 -9.47
N LEU A 79 4.15 9.63 -10.79
CA LEU A 79 4.18 8.28 -11.35
C LEU A 79 5.47 7.54 -11.01
N GLY A 80 6.63 8.19 -11.16
CA GLY A 80 7.91 7.57 -10.80
C GLY A 80 7.98 7.17 -9.33
N SER A 81 7.43 8.01 -8.43
CA SER A 81 7.30 7.69 -7.02
C SER A 81 6.38 6.47 -6.80
N LEU A 82 5.20 6.46 -7.40
CA LEU A 82 4.26 5.33 -7.29
C LEU A 82 4.84 4.02 -7.84
N VAL A 83 5.56 4.07 -8.96
CA VAL A 83 6.25 2.92 -9.55
C VAL A 83 7.28 2.37 -8.58
N TYR A 84 8.15 3.23 -8.04
CA TYR A 84 9.16 2.81 -7.06
C TYR A 84 8.54 2.11 -5.85
N TRP A 85 7.53 2.74 -5.22
CA TRP A 85 6.91 2.17 -4.03
C TRP A 85 6.16 0.88 -4.32
N ARG A 86 5.58 0.74 -5.52
CA ARG A 86 4.89 -0.46 -5.96
C ARG A 86 5.87 -1.61 -6.17
N ASP A 87 6.99 -1.34 -6.82
CA ASP A 87 8.08 -2.30 -7.05
C ASP A 87 8.64 -2.82 -5.73
N ALA A 88 9.00 -1.90 -4.82
CA ALA A 88 9.45 -2.25 -3.47
C ALA A 88 8.41 -3.04 -2.66
N TRP A 89 7.11 -2.84 -2.92
CA TRP A 89 6.04 -3.61 -2.28
C TRP A 89 5.96 -5.04 -2.83
N ASP A 90 6.00 -5.17 -4.16
CA ASP A 90 5.90 -6.46 -4.84
C ASP A 90 7.15 -7.34 -4.57
N ASP A 91 8.34 -6.73 -4.48
CA ASP A 91 9.62 -7.44 -4.27
C ASP A 91 9.97 -7.70 -2.80
N ARG A 92 9.17 -7.16 -1.86
CA ARG A 92 9.45 -7.19 -0.42
C ARG A 92 9.82 -8.57 0.13
N ALA A 93 9.12 -9.61 -0.29
CA ALA A 93 9.36 -10.96 0.20
C ALA A 93 10.68 -11.54 -0.33
N GLU A 94 11.00 -11.28 -1.60
CA GLU A 94 12.23 -11.73 -2.23
C GLU A 94 13.44 -10.99 -1.65
N ASP A 95 13.36 -9.66 -1.52
CA ASP A 95 14.42 -8.85 -0.94
C ASP A 95 14.76 -9.29 0.47
N ARG A 96 13.73 -9.56 1.30
CA ARG A 96 13.93 -10.09 2.64
C ARG A 96 14.64 -11.44 2.61
N ALA A 97 14.25 -12.35 1.71
CA ALA A 97 14.86 -13.68 1.62
C ALA A 97 16.33 -13.63 1.17
N GLN A 98 16.66 -12.67 0.31
CA GLN A 98 18.01 -12.47 -0.23
C GLN A 98 18.87 -11.52 0.62
N GLY A 99 18.31 -10.92 1.68
CA GLY A 99 18.99 -9.91 2.49
C GLY A 99 19.30 -8.62 1.73
N ARG A 100 18.54 -8.33 0.66
CA ARG A 100 18.65 -7.08 -0.11
C ARG A 100 17.96 -5.93 0.62
N PHE A 101 18.32 -4.72 0.24
CA PHE A 101 17.63 -3.52 0.72
C PHE A 101 16.16 -3.55 0.30
N ASN A 102 15.26 -3.21 1.22
CA ASN A 102 13.88 -2.90 0.90
C ASN A 102 13.37 -1.82 1.86
N PRO A 103 12.78 -0.72 1.38
CA PRO A 103 12.40 0.40 2.23
C PRO A 103 11.29 0.02 3.22
N PHE A 104 10.44 -0.98 2.92
CA PHE A 104 9.42 -1.48 3.85
C PHE A 104 9.99 -2.25 5.06
N GLU A 105 11.28 -2.59 5.04
CA GLU A 105 11.98 -3.23 6.17
C GLU A 105 12.75 -2.21 7.02
N GLN A 106 12.97 -0.98 6.52
CA GLN A 106 13.80 0.03 7.19
C GLN A 106 13.02 1.25 7.66
N VAL A 107 11.87 1.53 7.04
CA VAL A 107 11.08 2.75 7.28
C VAL A 107 9.73 2.39 7.87
N ASP A 108 9.25 3.23 8.78
CA ASP A 108 7.91 3.07 9.35
C ASP A 108 6.82 3.07 8.26
N SER A 109 5.92 2.09 8.35
CA SER A 109 4.82 1.90 7.40
C SER A 109 3.93 3.13 7.25
N THR A 110 3.75 3.94 8.30
CA THR A 110 2.97 5.19 8.23
C THR A 110 3.69 6.25 7.40
N ALA A 111 5.02 6.32 7.49
CA ALA A 111 5.80 7.27 6.71
C ALA A 111 5.78 6.91 5.21
N ILE A 112 5.92 5.61 4.88
CA ILE A 112 5.77 5.13 3.49
C ILE A 112 4.35 5.39 2.98
N HIS A 113 3.33 5.08 3.78
CA HIS A 113 1.94 5.34 3.40
C HIS A 113 1.70 6.82 3.04
N ARG A 114 2.22 7.75 3.86
CA ARG A 114 2.16 9.19 3.54
C ARG A 114 2.84 9.54 2.22
N ARG A 115 3.98 8.91 1.89
CA ARG A 115 4.66 9.11 0.60
C ARG A 115 3.79 8.66 -0.57
N ILE A 116 3.23 7.46 -0.49
CA ILE A 116 2.36 6.89 -1.52
C ILE A 116 1.10 7.73 -1.72
N THR A 117 0.44 8.13 -0.63
CA THR A 117 -0.75 8.99 -0.70
C THR A 117 -0.41 10.35 -1.31
N ALA A 118 0.67 11.00 -0.89
CA ALA A 118 1.09 12.28 -1.46
C ALA A 118 1.41 12.17 -2.95
N ALA A 119 2.03 11.08 -3.40
CA ALA A 119 2.28 10.81 -4.81
C ALA A 119 0.97 10.61 -5.59
N TRP A 120 0.03 9.82 -5.07
CA TRP A 120 -1.28 9.63 -5.69
C TRP A 120 -2.10 10.93 -5.80
N ASP A 121 -2.14 11.72 -4.73
CA ASP A 121 -2.83 13.01 -4.71
C ASP A 121 -2.16 14.01 -5.67
N GLY A 122 -0.83 14.04 -5.70
CA GLY A 122 -0.06 14.85 -6.66
C GLY A 122 -0.33 14.47 -8.11
N PHE A 123 -0.41 13.16 -8.42
CA PHE A 123 -0.75 12.65 -9.74
C PHE A 123 -2.16 13.11 -10.16
N THR A 124 -3.16 12.87 -9.32
CA THR A 124 -4.55 13.22 -9.63
C THR A 124 -4.76 14.72 -9.77
N SER A 125 -4.16 15.52 -8.88
CA SER A 125 -4.22 16.99 -8.95
C SER A 125 -3.57 17.51 -10.23
N SER A 126 -2.36 17.06 -10.58
CA SER A 126 -1.62 17.54 -11.75
C SER A 126 -2.30 17.13 -13.06
N LEU A 127 -2.90 15.94 -13.10
CA LEU A 127 -3.64 15.47 -14.27
C LEU A 127 -4.88 16.33 -14.57
N SER A 128 -5.54 16.85 -13.54
CA SER A 128 -6.70 17.74 -13.71
C SER A 128 -6.34 19.12 -14.29
N GLN A 129 -5.06 19.51 -14.27
CA GLN A 129 -4.58 20.76 -14.86
C GLN A 129 -4.34 20.67 -16.37
N LEU A 130 -4.34 19.47 -16.95
CA LEU A 130 -4.15 19.29 -18.39
C LEU A 130 -5.49 19.40 -19.12
N PRO A 131 -5.54 20.09 -20.28
CA PRO A 131 -6.75 20.24 -21.08
C PRO A 131 -7.07 18.95 -21.86
N LEU A 132 -7.38 17.87 -21.13
CA LEU A 132 -7.67 16.54 -21.67
C LEU A 132 -9.10 16.44 -22.24
N LEU A 133 -9.59 17.51 -22.88
CA LEU A 133 -10.99 17.70 -23.26
C LEU A 133 -11.56 16.54 -24.08
N ARG A 134 -10.76 15.93 -24.97
CA ARG A 134 -11.19 14.79 -25.79
C ARG A 134 -11.30 13.48 -25.01
N ASN A 135 -10.53 13.32 -23.94
CA ASN A 135 -10.33 12.03 -23.25
C ASN A 135 -10.65 12.09 -21.74
N ALA A 136 -11.28 13.17 -21.25
CA ALA A 136 -11.52 13.38 -19.82
C ALA A 136 -12.26 12.21 -19.17
N GLY A 137 -13.29 11.66 -19.85
CA GLY A 137 -14.02 10.49 -19.36
C GLY A 137 -13.17 9.21 -19.32
N LEU A 138 -12.31 8.99 -20.31
CA LEU A 138 -11.38 7.86 -20.31
C LEU A 138 -10.37 7.97 -19.16
N VAL A 139 -9.82 9.17 -18.95
CA VAL A 139 -8.84 9.44 -17.91
C VAL A 139 -9.45 9.26 -16.52
N ALA A 140 -10.65 9.80 -16.28
CA ALA A 140 -11.37 9.62 -15.02
C ALA A 140 -11.68 8.14 -14.74
N ASN A 141 -12.08 7.38 -15.76
CA ASN A 141 -12.32 5.95 -15.64
C ASN A 141 -11.03 5.19 -15.32
N LEU A 142 -9.91 5.52 -15.98
CA LEU A 142 -8.60 4.93 -15.69
C LEU A 142 -8.14 5.23 -14.26
N GLN A 143 -8.31 6.47 -13.79
CA GLN A 143 -7.98 6.83 -12.41
C GLN A 143 -8.83 6.03 -11.41
N THR A 144 -10.14 5.96 -11.62
CA THR A 144 -11.07 5.27 -10.71
C THR A 144 -10.79 3.77 -10.66
N THR A 145 -10.67 3.14 -11.83
CA THR A 145 -10.40 1.69 -11.93
C THR A 145 -9.01 1.33 -11.40
N THR A 146 -8.01 2.18 -11.63
CA THR A 146 -6.67 1.99 -11.07
C THR A 146 -6.69 2.14 -9.55
N ALA A 147 -7.33 3.18 -9.01
CA ALA A 147 -7.47 3.37 -7.57
C ALA A 147 -8.13 2.16 -6.89
N GLN A 148 -9.20 1.62 -7.50
CA GLN A 148 -9.89 0.43 -6.99
C GLN A 148 -8.99 -0.81 -7.00
N ARG A 149 -8.29 -1.09 -8.11
CA ARG A 149 -7.38 -2.24 -8.22
C ARG A 149 -6.19 -2.13 -7.26
N GLN A 150 -5.67 -0.91 -7.10
CA GLN A 150 -4.49 -0.62 -6.29
C GLN A 150 -4.86 -0.29 -4.83
N ARG A 151 -6.14 -0.41 -4.44
CA ARG A 151 -6.63 -0.05 -3.11
C ARG A 151 -5.82 -0.66 -1.96
N PRO A 152 -5.40 -1.94 -1.97
CA PRO A 152 -4.60 -2.51 -0.89
C PRO A 152 -3.23 -1.83 -0.73
N PHE A 153 -2.63 -1.41 -1.84
CA PHE A 153 -1.35 -0.70 -1.89
C PHE A 153 -1.50 0.78 -1.51
N LEU A 154 -2.47 1.47 -2.10
CA LEU A 154 -2.72 2.89 -1.82
C LEU A 154 -3.20 3.12 -0.39
N HIS A 155 -3.98 2.19 0.16
CA HIS A 155 -4.46 2.22 1.55
C HIS A 155 -3.70 1.23 2.42
N LEU A 156 -2.38 1.17 2.25
CA LEU A 156 -1.50 0.51 3.21
C LEU A 156 -1.90 0.92 4.62
N GLN A 157 -2.66 0.06 5.29
CA GLN A 157 -2.98 0.28 6.68
C GLN A 157 -1.65 0.16 7.40
N ALA A 158 -1.27 1.23 8.12
CA ALA A 158 -0.20 1.13 9.10
C ALA A 158 -0.51 -0.11 9.92
N THR A 159 0.29 -1.17 9.74
CA THR A 159 0.15 -2.34 10.57
C THR A 159 0.49 -1.83 11.95
N LYS A 160 -0.53 -1.54 12.77
CA LYS A 160 -0.36 -1.52 14.20
C LYS A 160 0.28 -2.85 14.48
N GLU A 161 1.57 -2.85 14.82
CA GLU A 161 2.26 -4.04 15.29
C GLU A 161 1.26 -4.73 16.21
N LYS A 162 0.86 -5.97 15.87
CA LYS A 162 0.18 -6.81 16.83
C LYS A 162 1.18 -6.95 17.96
N LYS A 163 1.08 -6.06 18.94
CA LYS A 163 1.85 -6.07 20.18
C LYS A 163 1.63 -7.48 20.69
N LYS A 164 2.63 -8.34 20.51
CA LYS A 164 2.60 -9.74 20.91
C LYS A 164 2.27 -9.69 22.39
N ARG A 165 1.01 -9.91 22.76
CA ARG A 165 0.60 -9.97 24.16
C ARG A 165 1.47 -11.08 24.72
N ARG A 166 2.47 -10.70 25.52
CA ARG A 166 3.21 -11.65 26.34
C ARG A 166 2.13 -12.48 27.04
N ARG A 167 2.08 -13.76 26.70
CA ARG A 167 1.23 -14.73 27.38
C ARG A 167 1.66 -14.68 28.84
N LYS A 168 0.89 -13.99 29.68
CA LYS A 168 1.01 -14.10 31.13
C LYS A 168 0.56 -15.53 31.42
N GLU A 169 1.53 -16.40 31.68
CA GLU A 169 1.27 -17.67 32.33
C GLU A 169 0.61 -17.37 33.68
N GLY A 170 -0.54 -17.97 33.92
CA GLY A 170 -1.26 -17.91 35.19
C GLY A 170 -2.44 -16.95 35.24
N ALA A 171 -3.56 -17.34 34.64
CA ALA A 171 -4.90 -16.99 35.15
C ALA A 171 -5.90 -18.09 34.71
N PRO A 172 -6.70 -18.66 35.63
CA PRO A 172 -7.66 -19.71 35.32
C PRO A 172 -8.79 -19.21 34.41
N TRP A 173 -9.30 -20.10 33.57
CA TRP A 173 -10.08 -19.85 32.38
C TRP A 173 -11.61 -19.80 32.61
N TRP A 174 -12.06 -19.24 33.73
CA TRP A 174 -13.49 -19.27 34.04
C TRP A 174 -14.02 -17.94 34.55
N HIS A 175 -15.23 -17.63 34.09
CA HIS A 175 -16.15 -16.57 34.51
C HIS A 175 -15.96 -15.20 33.84
N HIS A 176 -16.61 -15.05 32.68
CA HIS A 176 -17.76 -14.15 32.59
C HIS A 176 -18.56 -14.52 31.33
N CYS A 177 -19.76 -15.06 31.53
CA CYS A 177 -20.77 -15.22 30.49
C CYS A 177 -21.66 -13.97 30.56
N ASP A 178 -21.59 -13.11 29.54
CA ASP A 178 -22.38 -11.87 29.42
C ASP A 178 -23.84 -12.13 29.01
N CYS A 179 -24.31 -13.39 29.02
CA CYS A 179 -25.61 -13.76 28.47
C CYS A 179 -26.81 -13.65 29.44
N CYS A 180 -26.67 -13.14 30.67
CA CYS A 180 -27.80 -13.09 31.62
C CYS A 180 -27.90 -11.74 32.37
N PRO A 181 -29.03 -11.00 32.25
CA PRO A 181 -29.34 -9.88 33.13
C PRO A 181 -29.98 -10.40 34.42
N CYS A 182 -29.19 -10.99 35.32
CA CYS A 182 -29.65 -11.36 36.65
C CYS A 182 -29.65 -10.12 37.56
N HIS A 183 -30.70 -9.33 37.52
CA HIS A 183 -30.92 -8.26 38.49
C HIS A 183 -31.26 -8.85 39.87
N GLY A 184 -30.37 -8.64 40.84
CA GLY A 184 -30.71 -8.51 42.25
C GLY A 184 -31.34 -9.74 42.92
N SER A 185 -30.54 -10.76 43.23
CA SER A 185 -30.73 -11.51 44.47
C SER A 185 -29.40 -12.11 44.92
N SER A 186 -29.07 -11.86 46.18
CA SER A 186 -27.82 -12.24 46.83
C SER A 186 -27.87 -13.71 47.27
N HIS A 187 -27.87 -14.64 46.33
CA HIS A 187 -27.54 -16.05 46.58
C HIS A 187 -26.86 -16.62 45.34
N GLY A 188 -25.60 -17.05 45.49
CA GLY A 188 -24.83 -17.65 44.41
C GLY A 188 -25.36 -19.04 44.04
N SER A 189 -26.06 -19.12 42.92
CA SER A 189 -26.05 -20.29 42.03
C SER A 189 -26.37 -19.83 40.61
N CYS A 190 -25.33 -19.61 39.80
CA CYS A 190 -25.52 -19.47 38.36
C CYS A 190 -25.83 -20.87 37.80
N CYS A 191 -26.76 -20.98 36.84
CA CYS A 191 -27.32 -22.23 36.32
C CYS A 191 -26.34 -23.13 35.53
N CYS A 192 -25.06 -23.17 35.89
CA CYS A 192 -24.03 -23.91 35.15
C CYS A 192 -23.45 -25.12 35.90
N ASP A 193 -23.89 -25.42 37.12
CA ASP A 193 -23.32 -26.53 37.92
C ASP A 193 -24.17 -27.82 37.94
N ALA A 194 -25.17 -27.95 37.07
CA ALA A 194 -25.82 -29.23 36.85
C ALA A 194 -25.13 -29.95 35.69
N ALA A 195 -24.42 -31.03 36.01
CA ALA A 195 -23.92 -32.01 35.06
C ALA A 195 -25.00 -32.34 34.01
N CYS A 196 -24.74 -32.01 32.75
CA CYS A 196 -25.50 -32.54 31.63
C CYS A 196 -25.10 -34.00 31.44
N ASP A 197 -25.75 -34.89 32.19
CA ASP A 197 -25.73 -36.33 31.96
C ASP A 197 -26.64 -36.62 30.75
N TRP A 198 -26.04 -36.85 29.59
CA TRP A 198 -26.75 -37.09 28.34
C TRP A 198 -27.13 -38.58 28.25
N GLY A 199 -28.34 -38.92 28.69
CA GLY A 199 -28.99 -40.18 28.33
C GLY A 199 -29.41 -40.20 26.85
N PRO A 200 -29.44 -41.36 26.18
CA PRO A 200 -29.72 -41.43 24.75
C PRO A 200 -31.22 -41.32 24.51
N GLY A 201 -31.65 -40.18 23.95
CA GLY A 201 -32.98 -40.00 23.39
C GLY A 201 -33.79 -38.93 24.10
N ASP A 202 -33.48 -37.66 23.84
CA ASP A 202 -34.50 -36.61 23.74
C ASP A 202 -33.90 -35.38 23.03
N HIS A 203 -34.53 -34.95 21.95
CA HIS A 203 -34.21 -33.72 21.24
C HIS A 203 -35.00 -32.57 21.86
N GLY A 204 -34.41 -31.87 22.82
CA GLY A 204 -35.01 -30.68 23.42
C GLY A 204 -33.93 -29.67 23.82
N CYS A 205 -33.67 -28.69 22.96
CA CYS A 205 -32.89 -27.52 23.36
C CYS A 205 -33.66 -26.72 24.40
N CYS A 206 -32.96 -26.18 25.39
CA CYS A 206 -33.53 -25.34 26.44
C CYS A 206 -34.27 -24.14 25.85
N ASP A 207 -35.53 -23.95 26.26
CA ASP A 207 -36.40 -22.78 25.97
C ASP A 207 -35.89 -21.44 26.54
N CYS A 208 -34.64 -21.36 26.96
CA CYS A 208 -34.07 -20.18 27.64
C CYS A 208 -33.30 -19.23 26.71
N CYS A 209 -33.41 -19.38 25.39
CA CYS A 209 -32.71 -18.52 24.44
C CYS A 209 -33.63 -18.03 23.32
N PRO A 210 -33.96 -16.73 23.25
CA PRO A 210 -34.58 -16.15 22.06
C PRO A 210 -33.47 -15.97 21.00
N CYS A 211 -33.16 -17.04 20.28
CA CYS A 211 -32.22 -17.03 19.16
C CYS A 211 -32.91 -16.59 17.87
N ASP A 212 -33.16 -15.29 17.71
CA ASP A 212 -33.53 -14.73 16.40
C ASP A 212 -32.26 -14.49 15.57
N GLY A 213 -31.85 -15.53 14.85
CA GLY A 213 -30.98 -15.40 13.67
C GLY A 213 -29.48 -15.68 13.87
N ILE A 214 -29.05 -16.77 13.22
CA ILE A 214 -27.72 -17.05 12.66
C ILE A 214 -26.60 -17.45 13.67
N ASP A 215 -26.25 -18.74 13.60
CA ASP A 215 -24.97 -19.37 13.95
C ASP A 215 -24.39 -19.16 15.36
N CYS A 216 -25.03 -19.75 16.38
CA CYS A 216 -24.40 -19.97 17.68
C CYS A 216 -24.16 -21.47 17.94
N CYS A 217 -22.87 -21.81 18.05
CA CYS A 217 -22.23 -23.07 18.52
C CYS A 217 -22.09 -24.24 17.52
N PRO A 218 -20.87 -24.51 17.02
CA PRO A 218 -20.49 -25.87 16.68
C PRO A 218 -20.24 -26.64 17.99
N CYS A 219 -21.19 -27.48 18.40
CA CYS A 219 -20.97 -28.46 19.46
C CYS A 219 -20.07 -29.56 18.91
N ASN A 220 -18.86 -29.68 19.45
CA ASN A 220 -17.94 -30.81 19.21
C ASN A 220 -17.36 -31.26 20.55
#